data_AF-A0A846PWM2-F1
#
_entry.id   AF-A0A846PWM2-F1
#
_cell.length_a   1.000
_cell.length_b   1.000
_cell.length_c   1.000
_cell.angle_alpha   90.00
_cell.angle_beta   90.00
_cell.angle_gamma   90.00
#
_symmetry.space_group_name_H-M   'P 1'
#
loop_
_entity.id
_entity.type
_entity.pdbx_description
1 polymer ?
#
loop_
_entity_poly.entity_id
_entity_poly.type
_entity_poly.pdbx_seq_one_letter_code
_entity_poly.pdbx_strand_id
1 'polypeptide(L)'
;MRYGRSPWLAAFLNLLVWGSGYVYIGHRMILGVGLVIVSILNFLILLSIPEAILLRGSELFSLWLSFIWIALSVLFAIDVYRETKEINAI
;
A
#
# COMPACT_ATOMS: atom_id res chain seq x y z
N MET A 1 -8.51 21.15 -7.23
CA MET A 1 -9.92 20.90 -6.82
C MET A 1 -10.42 19.68 -7.59
N ARG A 2 -10.45 18.49 -6.98
CA ARG A 2 -11.00 17.27 -7.61
C ARG A 2 -11.99 16.62 -6.65
N TYR A 3 -13.17 17.23 -6.58
CA TYR A 3 -14.34 16.66 -5.94
C TYR A 3 -14.85 15.48 -6.78
N GLY A 4 -15.19 14.36 -6.16
CA GLY A 4 -15.85 13.22 -6.83
C GLY A 4 -15.00 11.96 -7.01
N ARG A 5 -13.85 11.86 -6.34
CA ARG A 5 -13.09 10.60 -6.30
C ARG A 5 -13.71 9.66 -5.26
N SER A 6 -13.94 8.40 -5.65
CA SER A 6 -14.57 7.41 -4.78
C SER A 6 -13.60 7.03 -3.63
N PRO A 7 -13.99 7.21 -2.36
CA PRO A 7 -13.17 6.81 -1.21
C PRO A 7 -12.86 5.31 -1.21
N TRP A 8 -13.84 4.50 -1.62
CA TRP A 8 -13.68 3.05 -1.73
C TRP A 8 -12.68 2.67 -2.81
N LEU A 9 -12.70 3.35 -3.95
CA LEU A 9 -11.72 3.09 -5.01
C LEU A 9 -10.31 3.49 -4.57
N ALA A 10 -10.16 4.64 -3.91
CA ALA A 10 -8.87 5.09 -3.42
C ALA A 10 -8.28 4.10 -2.37
N ALA A 11 -9.12 3.60 -1.46
CA ALA A 11 -8.73 2.60 -0.48
C ALA A 11 -8.36 1.26 -1.13
N PHE A 12 -9.16 0.79 -2.10
CA PHE A 12 -8.92 -0.45 -2.82
C PHE A 12 -7.60 -0.40 -3.60
N LEU A 13 -7.32 0.71 -4.29
CA LEU A 13 -6.04 0.93 -4.96
C LEU A 13 -4.89 0.83 -3.96
N ASN A 14 -4.99 1.51 -2.81
CA ASN A 14 -3.94 1.49 -1.79
C ASN A 14 -3.73 0.14 -1.12
N LEU A 15 -4.77 -0.70 -1.07
CA LEU A 15 -4.70 -2.06 -0.55
C LEU A 15 -3.95 -2.99 -1.50
N LEU A 16 -4.09 -2.80 -2.82
CA LEU A 16 -3.38 -3.58 -3.83
C LEU A 16 -1.93 -3.13 -4.00
N VAL A 17 -1.71 -1.83 -4.12
CA VAL A 17 -0.39 -1.23 -4.30
C VAL A 17 -0.31 -0.01 -3.41
N TRP A 18 0.56 -0.07 -2.40
CA TRP A 18 0.71 1.04 -1.47
C TRP A 18 1.09 2.31 -2.21
N GLY A 19 0.52 3.44 -1.78
CA GLY A 19 0.78 4.75 -2.38
C GLY A 19 -0.16 5.11 -3.54
N SER A 20 -0.69 4.11 -4.26
CA SER A 20 -1.51 4.36 -5.44
C SER A 20 -2.84 5.04 -5.12
N GLY A 21 -3.39 4.85 -3.92
CA GLY A 21 -4.58 5.55 -3.44
C GLY A 21 -4.34 7.05 -3.16
N TYR A 22 -3.15 7.41 -2.68
CA TYR A 22 -2.75 8.81 -2.47
C TYR A 22 -2.50 9.53 -3.81
N VAL A 23 -1.82 8.86 -4.74
CA VAL A 23 -1.64 9.35 -6.13
C VAL A 23 -3.01 9.48 -6.83
N TYR A 24 -3.83 8.44 -6.64
CA TYR A 24 -5.29 8.41 -6.62
C TYR A 24 -5.91 9.78 -6.46
N ILE A 25 -5.95 10.23 -5.21
CA ILE A 25 -6.62 11.45 -4.78
C ILE A 25 -5.86 12.73 -5.07
N GLY A 26 -4.59 12.64 -5.51
CA GLY A 26 -3.76 13.80 -5.79
C GLY A 26 -3.36 14.58 -4.53
N HIS A 27 -3.47 13.94 -3.36
CA HIS A 27 -3.16 14.50 -2.06
C HIS A 27 -2.05 13.68 -1.41
N ARG A 28 -1.14 14.33 -0.67
CA ARG A 28 0.12 13.73 -0.19
C ARG A 28 0.92 13.01 -1.29
N MET A 29 1.02 13.64 -2.47
CA MET A 29 1.66 13.05 -3.67
C MET A 29 3.07 12.51 -3.41
N ILE A 30 3.89 13.19 -2.61
CA ILE A 30 5.25 12.74 -2.28
C ILE A 30 5.22 11.39 -1.53
N LEU A 31 4.36 11.28 -0.52
CA LEU A 31 4.18 10.04 0.24
C LEU A 31 3.59 8.94 -0.65
N GLY A 32 2.60 9.28 -1.49
CA GLY A 32 2.01 8.36 -2.46
C GLY A 32 3.04 7.78 -3.43
N VAL A 33 3.82 8.62 -4.09
CA VAL A 33 4.87 8.18 -5.03
C VAL A 33 5.95 7.39 -4.30
N GLY A 34 6.37 7.82 -3.10
CA GLY A 34 7.33 7.10 -2.29
C GLY A 34 6.87 5.68 -1.93
N LEU A 35 5.62 5.52 -1.50
CA LEU A 35 5.04 4.20 -1.21
C LEU A 35 4.88 3.32 -2.45
N VAL A 36 4.60 3.90 -3.62
CA VAL A 36 4.60 3.15 -4.89
C VAL A 36 5.99 2.62 -5.20
N ILE A 37 7.03 3.46 -5.07
CA ILE A 37 8.42 3.03 -5.27
C ILE A 37 8.79 1.92 -4.29
N VAL A 38 8.44 2.05 -3.00
CA VAL A 38 8.67 1.01 -1.98
C VAL A 38 7.97 -0.29 -2.36
N SER A 39 6.71 -0.23 -2.83
CA SER A 39 5.97 -1.42 -3.27
C SER A 39 6.66 -2.12 -4.44
N ILE A 40 7.12 -1.34 -5.44
CA ILE A 40 7.83 -1.87 -6.60
C ILE A 40 9.15 -2.52 -6.18
N LEU A 41 9.94 -1.84 -5.35
CA LEU A 41 11.22 -2.39 -4.86
C LEU A 41 11.01 -3.66 -4.03
N ASN A 42 9.99 -3.68 -3.16
CA ASN A 42 9.65 -4.87 -2.38
C ASN A 42 9.29 -6.06 -3.29
N PHE A 43 8.49 -5.82 -4.33
CA PHE A 43 8.13 -6.83 -5.32
C PHE A 43 9.35 -7.33 -6.12
N LEU A 44 10.24 -6.44 -6.56
CA LEU A 44 11.47 -6.80 -7.27
C LEU A 44 12.41 -7.63 -6.40
N ILE A 45 12.54 -7.28 -5.10
CA ILE A 45 13.32 -8.05 -4.14
C ILE A 45 12.71 -9.45 -4.01
N LEU A 46 11.40 -9.56 -3.81
CA LEU A 46 10.72 -10.84 -3.67
C LEU A 46 10.95 -11.76 -4.89
N LEU A 47 10.86 -11.23 -6.11
CA LEU A 47 11.15 -11.98 -7.34
C LEU A 47 12.61 -12.41 -7.48
N SER A 48 13.54 -11.70 -6.82
CA SER A 48 14.98 -11.96 -6.91
C SER A 48 15.49 -12.95 -5.87
N ILE A 49 14.70 -13.29 -4.85
CA ILE A 49 15.11 -14.24 -3.80
C ILE A 49 14.88 -15.66 -4.32
N PRO A 50 15.92 -16.51 -4.38
CA PRO A 50 15.77 -17.92 -4.72
C PRO A 50 14.82 -18.64 -3.74
N GLU A 51 13.93 -19.47 -4.27
CA GLU A 51 12.95 -20.23 -3.45
C GLU A 51 13.62 -21.05 -2.34
N ALA A 52 14.82 -21.57 -2.59
CA ALA A 52 15.62 -22.32 -1.61
C ALA A 52 16.03 -21.47 -0.38
N ILE A 53 16.10 -20.15 -0.51
CA ILE A 53 16.39 -19.22 0.59
C ILE A 53 15.09 -18.86 1.33
N LEU A 54 13.98 -18.70 0.62
CA LEU A 54 12.66 -18.45 1.22
C LEU A 54 12.21 -19.64 2.10
N LEU A 55 12.43 -20.87 1.63
CA LEU A 55 12.10 -22.10 2.35
C LEU A 55 13.11 -22.46 3.46
N ARG A 56 14.30 -21.84 3.47
CA ARG A 56 15.30 -21.98 4.55
C ARG A 56 15.10 -21.00 5.70
N GLY A 57 14.33 -19.92 5.48
CA GLY A 57 13.97 -18.98 6.55
C GLY A 57 13.09 -19.67 7.59
N SER A 58 13.06 -19.14 8.82
CA SER A 58 12.12 -19.66 9.82
C SER A 58 10.70 -19.35 9.37
N GLU A 59 9.85 -20.38 9.30
CA GLU A 59 8.44 -20.23 8.88
C GLU A 59 7.71 -19.17 9.72
N LEU A 60 8.06 -19.06 11.00
CA LEU A 60 7.57 -18.03 11.92
C LEU A 60 7.94 -16.60 11.49
N PHE A 61 9.15 -16.38 10.97
CA PHE A 61 9.58 -15.06 10.50
C PHE A 61 8.85 -14.66 9.22
N SER A 62 8.69 -15.61 8.28
CA SER A 62 7.92 -15.38 7.06
C SER A 62 6.46 -15.06 7.37
N LEU A 63 5.83 -15.82 8.28
CA LEU A 63 4.47 -15.56 8.74
C LEU A 63 4.33 -14.17 9.38
N TRP A 64 5.27 -13.79 10.25
CA TRP A 64 5.29 -12.49 10.91
C TRP A 64 5.40 -11.33 9.91
N LEU A 65 6.27 -11.45 8.91
CA LEU A 65 6.39 -10.46 7.82
C LEU A 65 5.10 -10.34 7.01
N SER A 66 4.43 -11.46 6.70
CA SER A 66 3.13 -11.44 6.00
C SER A 66 2.05 -10.71 6.82
N PHE A 67 2.01 -10.92 8.14
CA PHE A 67 1.07 -10.21 9.02
C PHE A 67 1.32 -8.71 9.03
N ILE A 68 2.58 -8.27 9.12
CA ILE A 68 2.94 -6.85 9.04
C ILE A 68 2.50 -6.26 7.71
N TRP A 69 2.76 -6.98 6.61
CA TRP A 69 2.42 -6.51 5.27
C TRP A 69 0.91 -6.32 5.09
N ILE A 70 0.09 -7.29 5.54
CA ILE A 70 -1.37 -7.18 5.51
C ILE A 70 -1.84 -6.03 6.42
N ALA A 71 -1.30 -5.92 7.63
CA ALA A 71 -1.69 -4.88 8.57
C ALA A 71 -1.41 -3.47 8.00
N LEU A 72 -0.22 -3.25 7.42
CA LEU A 72 0.14 -1.98 6.78
C LEU A 72 -0.76 -1.68 5.57
N SER A 73 -1.08 -2.69 4.76
CA SER A 73 -1.99 -2.54 3.62
C SER A 73 -3.37 -2.04 4.06
N VAL A 74 -3.92 -2.60 5.14
CA VAL A 74 -5.20 -2.17 5.71
C VAL A 74 -5.09 -0.77 6.30
N LEU A 75 -4.03 -0.46 7.06
CA LEU A 75 -3.85 0.85 7.65
C LEU A 75 -3.74 1.96 6.60
N PHE A 76 -2.95 1.75 5.55
CA PHE A 76 -2.83 2.71 4.45
C PHE A 76 -4.12 2.85 3.63
N ALA A 77 -4.89 1.76 3.47
CA ALA A 77 -6.20 1.83 2.82
C ALA A 77 -7.20 2.66 3.65
N ILE A 78 -7.22 2.47 4.97
CA ILE A 78 -8.08 3.24 5.88
C ILE A 78 -7.69 4.72 5.89
N ASP A 79 -6.38 5.02 5.92
CA ASP A 79 -5.90 6.40 5.93
C ASP A 79 -6.32 7.15 4.65
N VAL A 80 -6.09 6.56 3.47
CA VAL A 80 -6.57 7.12 2.20
C VAL A 80 -8.08 7.25 2.16
N TYR A 81 -8.82 6.26 2.66
CA TYR A 81 -10.28 6.33 2.69
C TYR A 81 -10.79 7.53 3.46
N ARG A 82 -10.23 7.76 4.66
CA ARG A 82 -10.58 8.89 5.52
C ARG A 82 -10.21 10.21 4.86
N GLU A 83 -9.00 10.30 4.34
CA GLU A 83 -8.52 11.50 3.66
C GLU A 83 -9.35 11.82 2.40
N THR A 84 -9.75 10.82 1.62
CA THR A 84 -10.64 11.01 0.47
C THR A 84 -12.01 11.52 0.91
N LYS A 85 -12.55 11.01 2.03
CA LYS A 85 -13.81 11.49 2.59
C LYS A 85 -13.73 12.93 3.07
N GLU A 86 -12.65 13.29 3.75
CA GLU A 86 -12.40 14.67 4.22
C GLU A 86 -12.30 15.65 3.04
N ILE A 87 -11.55 15.28 1.99
CA ILE A 87 -11.42 16.09 0.77
C ILE A 87 -12.76 16.26 0.03
N ASN A 88 -13.62 15.24 0.06
CA ASN A 88 -14.94 15.32 -0.58
C ASN A 88 -15.99 16.06 0.27
N ALA A 89 -15.74 16.29 1.56
CA ALA A 89 -16.67 16.92 2.49
C ALA A 89 -16.45 18.44 2.65
N ILE A 90 -15.22 18.91 2.47
CA ILE A 90 -14.86 20.31 2.14
C ILE A 90 -15.33 20.54 0.73
#